data_AF-A0A7S2C903-F1
#
_entry.id   AF-A0A7S2C903-F1
#
_cell.length_a   1.000
_cell.length_b   1.000
_cell.length_c   1.000
_cell.angle_alpha   90.00
_cell.angle_beta   90.00
_cell.angle_gamma   90.00
#
_symmetry.space_group_name_H-M   'P 1'
#
loop_
_entity.id
_entity.type
_entity.pdbx_description
1 polymer ?
#
loop_
_entity_poly.entity_id
_entity_poly.type
_entity_poly.pdbx_seq_one_letter_code
_entity_poly.pdbx_strand_id
1 'polypeptide(L)'
;LHLFKLHDFGFRGVSSVESAATGGAGHLVNFLGSDTMAALVLAKDFYGEDCAGFSIPASEHSTMTSWGREKELDAMRNMLQQYPTGIVACVSDSYDIFRACEEYWGTELKSTIEQRNGFLVVRPDSGELPGIVLQ
;
A
#
# COMPACT_ATOMS: atom_id res chain seq x y z
N LEU A 1 5.95 6.00 14.50
CA LEU A 1 4.98 5.95 13.38
C LEU A 1 5.00 7.19 12.47
N HIS A 2 5.37 8.40 12.93
CA HIS A 2 5.35 9.60 12.08
C HIS A 2 6.21 9.47 10.79
N LEU A 3 7.35 8.78 10.88
CA LEU A 3 8.23 8.49 9.73
C LEU A 3 7.59 7.62 8.62
N PHE A 4 6.41 7.04 8.85
CA PHE A 4 5.68 6.18 7.89
C PHE A 4 4.37 6.81 7.40
N LYS A 5 4.19 8.12 7.60
CA LYS A 5 2.96 8.82 7.20
C LYS A 5 2.99 9.37 5.78
N LEU A 6 4.14 9.32 5.11
CA LEU A 6 4.28 9.57 3.69
C LEU A 6 5.11 8.45 3.07
N HIS A 7 4.50 7.68 2.18
CA HIS A 7 5.13 6.54 1.52
C HIS A 7 5.46 6.88 0.07
N ASP A 8 6.65 6.55 -0.39
CA ASP A 8 7.09 6.82 -1.75
C ASP A 8 6.60 5.72 -2.71
N PHE A 9 5.66 6.09 -3.59
CA PHE A 9 5.16 5.28 -4.72
C PHE A 9 5.68 5.79 -6.08
N GLY A 10 6.71 6.63 -6.07
CA GLY A 10 7.13 7.47 -7.19
C GLY A 10 7.91 6.77 -8.30
N PHE A 11 8.38 5.53 -8.10
CA PHE A 11 9.26 4.85 -9.06
C PHE A 11 8.76 4.93 -10.51
N ARG A 12 7.49 4.59 -10.75
CA ARG A 12 6.91 4.57 -12.11
C ARG A 12 6.62 5.96 -12.68
N GLY A 13 6.62 7.00 -11.85
CA GLY A 13 6.23 8.36 -12.20
C GLY A 13 7.39 9.28 -12.57
N VAL A 14 8.63 8.85 -12.39
CA VAL A 14 9.83 9.64 -12.71
C VAL A 14 10.42 9.27 -14.07
N SER A 15 11.32 10.11 -14.57
CA SER A 15 11.86 10.03 -15.93
C SER A 15 12.89 8.92 -16.17
N SER A 16 13.51 8.38 -15.11
CA SER A 16 14.54 7.34 -15.22
C SER A 16 14.76 6.60 -13.91
N VAL A 17 15.46 5.46 -13.96
CA VAL A 17 15.88 4.71 -12.76
C VAL A 17 16.84 5.52 -11.89
N GLU A 18 17.73 6.31 -12.49
CA GLU A 18 18.64 7.21 -11.76
C GLU A 18 17.86 8.31 -11.02
N SER A 19 16.84 8.87 -11.67
CA SER A 19 15.93 9.83 -11.04
C SER A 19 15.12 9.19 -9.90
N ALA A 20 14.70 7.92 -10.05
CA ALA A 20 14.02 7.18 -8.99
C ALA A 20 14.94 6.95 -7.79
N ALA A 21 16.19 6.56 -8.03
CA ALA A 21 17.18 6.31 -6.99
C ALA A 21 17.50 7.59 -6.20
N THR A 22 17.84 8.67 -6.91
CA THR A 22 18.23 9.95 -6.28
C THR A 22 17.06 10.63 -5.60
N GLY A 23 15.90 10.70 -6.24
CA GLY A 23 14.69 11.28 -5.67
C GLY A 23 14.19 10.51 -4.45
N GLY A 24 14.12 9.18 -4.55
CA GLY A 24 13.71 8.33 -3.44
C GLY A 24 14.71 8.36 -2.27
N ALA A 25 16.02 8.44 -2.53
CA ALA A 25 17.00 8.62 -1.45
C ALA A 25 16.82 9.97 -0.73
N GLY A 26 16.46 11.03 -1.46
CA GLY A 26 16.06 12.30 -0.88
C GLY A 26 14.81 12.20 0.01
N HIS A 27 13.81 11.40 -0.40
CA HIS A 27 12.64 11.09 0.45
C HIS A 27 13.03 10.37 1.73
N LEU A 28 13.95 9.40 1.64
CA LEU A 28 14.41 8.59 2.79
C LEU A 28 15.21 9.37 3.84
N VAL A 29 15.61 10.62 3.56
CA VAL A 29 16.15 11.53 4.58
C VAL A 29 15.09 11.89 5.64
N ASN A 30 13.82 11.90 5.27
CA ASN A 30 12.72 12.39 6.11
C ASN A 30 11.73 11.30 6.54
N PHE A 31 11.60 10.24 5.74
CA PHE A 31 10.62 9.18 5.93
C PHE A 31 11.27 7.80 5.75
N LEU A 32 10.60 6.77 6.24
CA LEU A 32 11.09 5.39 6.17
C LEU A 32 10.21 4.48 5.28
N GLY A 33 9.13 4.99 4.69
CA GLY A 33 8.25 4.23 3.80
C GLY A 33 8.58 4.46 2.32
N SER A 34 8.96 3.41 1.58
CA SER A 34 9.19 3.49 0.13
C SER A 34 8.99 2.16 -0.58
N ASP A 35 8.36 2.19 -1.76
CA ASP A 35 8.34 1.09 -2.73
C ASP A 35 9.38 1.28 -3.84
N THR A 36 10.17 2.35 -3.77
CA THR A 36 11.20 2.70 -4.75
C THR A 36 12.52 2.02 -4.39
N MET A 37 12.65 0.73 -4.70
CA MET A 37 13.84 -0.09 -4.36
C MET A 37 15.17 0.52 -4.82
N ALA A 38 15.20 1.27 -5.92
CA ALA A 38 16.41 1.93 -6.42
C ALA A 38 17.01 2.92 -5.41
N ALA A 39 16.18 3.54 -4.55
CA ALA A 39 16.64 4.44 -3.51
C ALA A 39 17.45 3.73 -2.42
N LEU A 40 17.01 2.53 -2.03
CA LEU A 40 17.70 1.72 -1.01
C LEU A 40 19.07 1.24 -1.53
N VAL A 41 19.14 0.85 -2.81
CA VAL A 41 20.41 0.48 -3.45
C VAL A 41 21.38 1.65 -3.44
N LEU A 42 20.93 2.85 -3.82
CA LEU A 42 21.77 4.05 -3.79
C LEU A 42 22.23 4.40 -2.37
N ALA A 43 21.33 4.38 -1.39
CA ALA A 43 21.66 4.66 0.01
C ALA A 43 22.72 3.69 0.54
N LYS A 44 22.60 2.40 0.19
CA LYS A 44 23.59 1.38 0.54
C LYS A 44 24.94 1.64 -0.12
N ASP A 45 24.97 1.82 -1.43
CA ASP A 45 26.21 1.87 -2.20
C ASP A 45 26.99 3.18 -1.97
N PHE A 46 26.30 4.30 -1.73
CA PHE A 46 26.94 5.63 -1.66
C PHE A 46 26.94 6.26 -0.26
N TYR A 47 26.07 5.83 0.64
CA TYR A 47 25.98 6.38 2.00
C TYR A 47 26.24 5.35 3.11
N GLY A 48 26.42 4.07 2.78
CA GLY A 48 26.70 3.01 3.75
C GLY A 48 25.51 2.69 4.67
N GLU A 49 24.28 3.00 4.23
CA GLU A 49 23.06 2.66 4.96
C GLU A 49 22.52 1.31 4.48
N ASP A 50 22.53 0.30 5.34
CA ASP A 50 22.17 -1.07 4.97
C ASP A 50 20.69 -1.23 4.62
N CYS A 51 19.78 -0.49 5.26
CA CYS A 51 18.35 -0.55 5.01
C CYS A 51 17.65 0.78 5.32
N ALA A 52 17.73 1.71 4.36
CA ALA A 52 17.20 3.06 4.52
C ALA A 52 15.66 3.15 4.53
N GLY A 53 14.94 2.13 4.06
CA GLY A 53 13.49 2.18 3.89
C GLY A 53 12.81 0.82 4.02
N PHE A 54 11.50 0.86 4.27
CA PHE A 54 10.65 -0.31 4.52
C PHE A 54 9.36 -0.22 3.69
N SER A 55 8.77 -1.38 3.45
CA SER A 55 7.44 -1.50 2.85
C SER A 55 6.64 -2.63 3.52
N ILE A 56 5.39 -2.75 3.12
CA ILE A 56 4.43 -3.75 3.59
C ILE A 56 3.83 -4.48 2.38
N PRO A 57 3.28 -5.69 2.58
CA PRO A 57 2.46 -6.31 1.55
C PRO A 57 1.29 -5.41 1.16
N ALA A 58 1.19 -5.12 -0.13
CA ALA A 58 0.14 -4.30 -0.72
C ALA A 58 -0.37 -4.95 -2.00
N SER A 59 -1.68 -4.92 -2.22
CA SER A 59 -2.26 -5.30 -3.50
C SER A 59 -2.18 -4.17 -4.53
N GLU A 60 -2.27 -4.51 -5.79
CA GLU A 60 -2.61 -3.59 -6.89
C GLU A 60 -3.85 -4.08 -7.66
N HIS A 61 -4.39 -3.24 -8.56
CA HIS A 61 -5.63 -3.57 -9.28
C HIS A 61 -5.54 -4.89 -10.04
N SER A 62 -4.38 -5.27 -10.60
CA SER A 62 -4.22 -6.54 -11.30
C SER A 62 -4.50 -7.75 -10.38
N THR A 63 -4.01 -7.70 -9.14
CA THR A 63 -4.17 -8.77 -8.14
C THR A 63 -5.61 -8.87 -7.63
N MET A 64 -6.38 -7.78 -7.69
CA MET A 64 -7.81 -7.78 -7.34
C MET A 64 -8.67 -8.21 -8.54
N THR A 65 -8.51 -7.54 -9.67
CA THR A 65 -9.37 -7.72 -10.87
C THR A 65 -9.17 -9.05 -11.58
N SER A 66 -8.02 -9.72 -11.41
CA SER A 66 -7.78 -11.07 -11.94
C SER A 66 -8.74 -12.13 -11.39
N TRP A 67 -9.40 -11.88 -10.26
CA TRP A 67 -10.44 -12.76 -9.70
C TRP A 67 -11.81 -12.55 -10.36
N GLY A 68 -11.99 -11.45 -11.11
CA GLY A 68 -13.26 -11.02 -11.67
C GLY A 68 -14.15 -10.32 -10.65
N ARG A 69 -15.07 -9.49 -11.14
CA ARG A 69 -15.92 -8.61 -10.30
C ARG A 69 -16.76 -9.36 -9.27
N GLU A 70 -17.26 -10.53 -9.64
CA GLU A 70 -18.10 -11.38 -8.77
C GLU A 70 -17.31 -11.92 -7.57
N LYS A 71 -15.98 -11.93 -7.64
CA LYS A 71 -15.08 -12.49 -6.61
C LYS A 71 -14.18 -11.44 -5.97
N GLU A 72 -14.54 -10.15 -6.05
CA GLU A 72 -13.80 -9.07 -5.38
C GLU A 72 -13.66 -9.33 -3.87
N LEU A 73 -14.76 -9.72 -3.20
CA LEU A 73 -14.76 -10.08 -1.78
C LEU A 73 -13.81 -11.24 -1.48
N ASP A 74 -13.73 -12.24 -2.37
CA ASP A 74 -12.83 -13.38 -2.18
C ASP A 74 -11.36 -12.98 -2.35
N ALA A 75 -11.05 -12.10 -3.31
CA ALA A 75 -9.72 -11.53 -3.49
C ALA A 75 -9.26 -10.73 -2.25
N MET A 76 -10.16 -9.90 -1.71
CA MET A 76 -9.96 -9.14 -0.47
C MET A 76 -9.75 -10.05 0.74
N ARG A 77 -10.56 -11.11 0.87
CA ARG A 77 -10.38 -12.13 1.92
C ARG A 77 -9.04 -12.84 1.79
N ASN A 78 -8.62 -13.15 0.56
CA ASN A 78 -7.34 -13.80 0.31
C ASN A 78 -6.16 -12.92 0.78
N MET A 79 -6.21 -11.59 0.64
CA MET A 79 -5.17 -10.72 1.20
C MET A 79 -5.02 -10.87 2.71
N LEU A 80 -6.14 -10.98 3.44
CA LEU A 80 -6.11 -11.21 4.89
C LEU A 80 -5.56 -12.60 5.26
N GLN A 81 -5.80 -13.61 4.42
CA GLN A 81 -5.34 -14.98 4.64
C GLN A 81 -3.84 -15.17 4.34
N GLN A 82 -3.34 -14.60 3.23
CA GLN A 82 -1.93 -14.71 2.84
C GLN A 82 -1.00 -13.96 3.81
N TYR A 83 -1.48 -12.86 4.38
CA TYR A 83 -0.72 -12.04 5.31
C TYR A 83 -1.42 -12.01 6.67
N PRO A 84 -1.46 -13.10 7.45
CA PRO A 84 -2.34 -13.23 8.63
C PRO A 84 -2.02 -12.25 9.78
N THR A 85 -0.82 -11.68 9.79
CA THR A 85 -0.33 -10.75 10.83
C THR A 85 0.37 -9.57 10.19
N GLY A 86 0.58 -8.50 10.97
CA GLY A 86 1.24 -7.29 10.51
C GLY A 86 0.32 -6.37 9.72
N ILE A 87 0.92 -5.41 9.02
CA ILE A 87 0.18 -4.43 8.24
C ILE A 87 0.05 -4.94 6.80
N VAL A 88 -1.17 -4.89 6.26
CA VAL A 88 -1.44 -5.23 4.85
C VAL A 88 -2.28 -4.12 4.23
N ALA A 89 -1.92 -3.67 3.03
CA ALA A 89 -2.69 -2.69 2.28
C ALA A 89 -3.48 -3.35 1.15
N CYS A 90 -4.75 -2.97 1.01
CA CYS A 90 -5.61 -3.46 -0.06
C CYS A 90 -6.23 -2.31 -0.84
N VAL A 91 -5.93 -2.24 -2.14
CA VAL A 91 -6.63 -1.35 -3.05
C VAL A 91 -8.08 -1.79 -3.15
N SER A 92 -8.99 -0.87 -2.88
CA SER A 92 -10.39 -1.20 -2.60
C SER A 92 -11.38 -0.49 -3.53
N ASP A 93 -10.88 0.15 -4.58
CA ASP A 93 -11.68 0.88 -5.57
C ASP A 93 -11.65 0.22 -6.96
N SER A 94 -11.37 -1.09 -7.03
CA SER A 94 -11.35 -1.82 -8.31
C SER A 94 -12.70 -1.75 -9.03
N TYR A 95 -13.79 -1.66 -8.28
CA TYR A 95 -15.13 -1.42 -8.84
C TYR A 95 -15.93 -0.36 -8.10
N ASP A 96 -15.93 -0.36 -6.75
CA ASP A 96 -16.66 0.62 -5.93
C ASP A 96 -16.08 0.64 -4.50
N ILE A 97 -15.42 1.76 -4.14
CA ILE A 97 -14.80 1.93 -2.83
C ILE A 97 -15.80 1.99 -1.68
N PHE A 98 -16.99 2.55 -1.90
CA PHE A 98 -17.99 2.70 -0.83
C PHE A 98 -18.59 1.35 -0.50
N ARG A 99 -18.95 0.58 -1.53
CA ARG A 99 -19.41 -0.80 -1.37
C ARG A 99 -18.35 -1.66 -0.70
N ALA A 100 -17.09 -1.56 -1.13
CA ALA A 100 -15.99 -2.31 -0.51
C ALA A 100 -15.85 -1.98 0.99
N CYS A 101 -15.97 -0.71 1.36
CA CYS A 101 -15.92 -0.29 2.76
C CYS A 101 -17.14 -0.73 3.57
N GLU A 102 -18.36 -0.60 3.04
CA GLU A 102 -19.60 -0.87 3.76
C GLU A 102 -19.93 -2.37 3.84
N GLU A 103 -19.96 -3.04 2.68
CA GLU A 103 -20.41 -4.44 2.57
C GLU A 103 -19.28 -5.43 2.81
N TYR A 104 -18.05 -5.14 2.36
CA TYR A 104 -16.95 -6.11 2.47
C TYR A 104 -16.16 -5.91 3.76
N TRP A 105 -15.37 -4.85 3.85
CA TRP A 105 -14.52 -4.60 5.02
C TRP A 105 -15.34 -4.33 6.29
N GLY A 106 -16.41 -3.55 6.17
CA GLY A 106 -17.26 -3.12 7.28
C GLY A 106 -18.28 -4.15 7.74
N THR A 107 -18.58 -5.17 6.92
CA THR A 107 -19.58 -6.21 7.23
C THR A 107 -18.99 -7.61 7.13
N GLU A 108 -18.78 -8.14 5.92
CA GLU A 108 -18.38 -9.55 5.71
C GLU A 108 -17.02 -9.92 6.31
N LEU A 109 -16.06 -8.99 6.28
CA LEU A 109 -14.67 -9.22 6.73
C LEU A 109 -14.36 -8.54 8.07
N LYS A 110 -15.32 -7.82 8.66
CA LYS A 110 -15.10 -7.01 9.87
C LYS A 110 -14.54 -7.82 11.03
N SER A 111 -15.18 -8.95 11.35
CA SER A 111 -14.75 -9.85 12.43
C SER A 111 -13.33 -10.39 12.18
N THR A 112 -13.00 -10.67 10.91
CA THR A 112 -11.66 -11.12 10.54
C THR A 112 -10.64 -10.02 10.79
N ILE A 113 -10.96 -8.75 10.50
CA ILE A 113 -10.08 -7.59 10.73
C ILE A 113 -9.89 -7.31 12.23
N GLU A 114 -10.97 -7.29 13.01
CA GLU A 114 -10.94 -7.01 14.46
C GLU A 114 -10.10 -8.02 15.24
N GLN A 115 -9.98 -9.25 14.74
CA GLN A 115 -9.22 -10.33 15.38
C GLN A 115 -7.74 -10.38 14.96
N ARG A 116 -7.28 -9.51 14.05
CA ARG A 116 -5.90 -9.56 13.52
C ARG A 116 -4.89 -9.02 14.51
N ASN A 117 -3.73 -9.65 14.56
CA ASN A 117 -2.54 -9.03 15.14
C ASN A 117 -1.85 -8.13 14.10
N GLY A 118 -2.39 -6.92 13.91
CA GLY A 118 -1.93 -5.97 12.91
C GLY A 118 -3.06 -5.10 12.37
N PHE A 119 -2.82 -4.41 11.25
CA PHE A 119 -3.78 -3.46 10.68
C PHE A 119 -4.02 -3.74 9.20
N LEU A 120 -5.28 -3.65 8.77
CA LEU A 120 -5.63 -3.48 7.36
C LEU A 120 -5.55 -1.99 7.02
N VAL A 121 -4.89 -1.65 5.93
CA VAL A 121 -4.92 -0.32 5.31
C VAL A 121 -5.80 -0.39 4.07
N VAL A 122 -6.98 0.22 4.14
CA VAL A 122 -7.89 0.36 2.98
C VAL A 122 -7.36 1.48 2.10
N ARG A 123 -7.07 1.19 0.82
CA ARG A 123 -6.50 2.15 -0.13
C ARG A 123 -7.54 2.51 -1.21
N PRO A 124 -8.17 3.70 -1.13
CA PRO A 124 -8.76 4.32 -2.31
C PRO A 124 -7.64 4.79 -3.26
N ASP A 125 -7.88 4.73 -4.57
CA ASP A 125 -6.88 5.09 -5.61
C ASP A 125 -7.50 5.94 -6.74
N SER A 126 -8.73 6.42 -6.53
CA SER A 126 -9.50 7.23 -7.48
C SER A 126 -10.55 8.08 -6.75
N GLY A 127 -11.09 9.08 -7.46
CA GLY A 127 -12.05 10.06 -6.95
C GLY A 127 -11.38 11.33 -6.38
N GLU A 128 -12.20 12.27 -5.90
CA GLU A 128 -11.73 13.60 -5.48
C GLU A 128 -11.47 13.66 -3.96
N LEU A 129 -10.35 14.28 -3.59
CA LEU A 129 -10.06 14.63 -2.21
C LEU A 129 -10.67 16.01 -1.85
N PRO A 130 -11.18 16.21 -0.63
CA PRO A 130 -11.23 15.25 0.48
C PRO A 130 -12.44 14.28 0.41
N GLY A 131 -13.32 14.35 -0.58
CA GLY A 131 -14.58 13.59 -0.58
C GLY A 131 -14.45 12.08 -0.40
N ILE A 132 -13.35 11.47 -0.86
CA ILE A 132 -13.08 10.03 -0.73
C ILE A 132 -12.46 9.65 0.63
N VAL A 133 -11.92 10.61 1.38
CA VAL A 133 -11.26 10.37 2.67
C VAL A 133 -11.98 11.15 3.75
N LEU A 134 -12.52 10.45 4.76
CA LEU A 134 -13.13 11.10 5.91
C LEU A 134 -12.08 11.96 6.65
N GLN A 135 -12.45 13.20 6.97
CA GLN A 135 -11.63 14.10 7.80
C GLN A 135 -11.58 13.65 9.25
#